data_AF-A0A6B1G872-F1
#
_entry.id   AF-A0A6B1G872-F1
#
_cell.length_a   1.000
_cell.length_b   1.000
_cell.length_c   1.000
_cell.angle_alpha   90.00
_cell.angle_beta   90.00
_cell.angle_gamma   90.00
#
_symmetry.space_group_name_H-M   'P 1'
#
loop_
_entity.id
_entity.type
_entity.pdbx_description
1 polymer ?
#
loop_
_entity_poly.entity_id
_entity_poly.type
_entity_poly.pdbx_seq_one_letter_code
_entity_poly.pdbx_strand_id
1 'polypeptide(L)'
;MDKRLYYEDAYCTRFTAQVAERLIHEERPAVGLSRSAFYPTSGGQPHDTGRLDGTAVVDVQVGADGAVLHVLAEPLPDGKESVSGEIDWARRYDHMQQHSGQHLLSQVFYRRLGLETVSVHFGDALNTVDLDGPPLSAAKLADVETAANRMVWENRPIRAYWVDEEARERVPLRRAPAVAGATRIVEIDKFDWSACG
;
A
#
# COMPACT_ATOMS: atom_id res chain seq x y z
N MET A 1 3.45 4.96 -20.73
CA MET A 1 2.91 3.85 -19.91
C MET A 1 3.94 3.54 -18.87
N ASP A 2 3.65 3.93 -17.63
CA ASP A 2 4.57 3.74 -16.51
C ASP A 2 4.24 2.44 -15.81
N LYS A 3 5.21 1.51 -15.78
CA LYS A 3 5.03 0.21 -15.17
C LYS A 3 5.22 0.30 -13.64
N ARG A 4 4.17 0.00 -12.89
CA ARG A 4 4.16 0.00 -11.41
C ARG A 4 4.69 -1.34 -10.87
N LEU A 5 5.99 -1.43 -10.63
CA LEU A 5 6.67 -2.67 -10.22
C LEU A 5 6.20 -3.18 -8.86
N TYR A 6 5.76 -2.28 -7.97
CA TYR A 6 5.26 -2.63 -6.64
C TYR A 6 3.97 -3.47 -6.66
N TYR A 7 3.23 -3.49 -7.78
CA TYR A 7 2.08 -4.40 -7.94
C TYR A 7 2.48 -5.81 -8.38
N GLU A 8 3.66 -5.99 -8.96
CA GLU A 8 4.17 -7.28 -9.45
C GLU A 8 5.00 -7.98 -8.38
N ASP A 9 5.88 -7.22 -7.73
CA ASP A 9 6.75 -7.71 -6.67
C ASP A 9 6.91 -6.63 -5.59
N ALA A 10 6.20 -6.81 -4.48
CA ALA A 10 6.25 -5.91 -3.32
C ALA A 10 7.63 -5.89 -2.64
N TYR A 11 8.47 -6.89 -2.88
CA TYR A 11 9.83 -7.01 -2.34
C TYR A 11 10.90 -6.46 -3.30
N CYS A 12 10.50 -5.92 -4.46
CA CYS A 12 11.41 -5.23 -5.36
C CYS A 12 11.87 -3.90 -4.74
N THR A 13 13.06 -3.90 -4.13
CA THR A 13 13.64 -2.72 -3.47
C THR A 13 14.59 -1.92 -4.35
N ARG A 14 15.04 -2.50 -5.47
CA ARG A 14 15.98 -1.87 -6.40
C ARG A 14 15.54 -2.09 -7.84
N PHE A 15 15.65 -1.05 -8.65
CA PHE A 15 15.27 -1.09 -10.05
C PHE A 15 16.07 -0.07 -10.88
N THR A 16 15.98 -0.19 -12.20
CA THR A 16 16.47 0.84 -13.14
C THR A 16 15.32 1.31 -14.02
N ALA A 17 15.28 2.59 -14.37
CA ALA A 17 14.22 3.15 -15.21
C ALA A 17 14.73 4.29 -16.09
N GLN A 18 14.06 4.50 -17.22
CA GLN A 18 14.24 5.71 -18.03
C GLN A 18 13.43 6.86 -17.43
N VAL A 19 14.01 8.07 -17.42
CA VAL A 19 13.35 9.33 -17.08
C VAL A 19 12.44 9.71 -18.24
N ALA A 20 11.13 9.64 -18.00
CA ALA A 20 10.13 9.99 -19.01
C ALA A 20 9.89 11.50 -19.05
N GLU A 21 9.93 12.14 -17.87
CA GLU A 21 9.68 13.58 -17.74
C GLU A 21 10.44 14.17 -16.55
N ARG A 22 10.71 15.47 -16.64
CA ARG A 22 11.31 16.29 -15.58
C ARG A 22 10.46 17.55 -15.44
N LEU A 23 10.03 17.85 -14.23
CA LEU A 23 9.16 18.98 -13.94
C LEU A 23 9.45 19.56 -12.55
N ILE A 24 8.78 20.65 -12.23
CA ILE A 24 8.71 21.21 -10.89
C ILE A 24 7.33 20.92 -10.32
N HIS A 25 7.28 20.28 -9.15
CA HIS A 25 6.07 19.99 -8.40
C HIS A 25 6.19 20.66 -7.02
N GLU A 26 5.27 21.57 -6.71
CA GLU A 26 5.28 22.33 -5.44
C GLU A 26 6.66 22.92 -5.11
N GLU A 27 7.23 23.67 -6.05
CA GLU A 27 8.55 24.32 -5.93
C GLU A 27 9.74 23.36 -5.77
N ARG A 28 9.54 22.05 -5.90
CA ARG A 28 10.57 21.03 -5.84
C ARG A 28 10.77 20.31 -7.17
N PRO A 29 12.00 19.87 -7.49
CA PRO A 29 12.25 19.05 -8.67
C PRO A 29 11.51 17.72 -8.57
N ALA A 30 10.91 17.27 -9.66
CA ALA A 30 10.21 15.99 -9.73
C ALA A 30 10.42 15.30 -11.07
N VAL A 31 10.31 13.97 -11.06
CA VAL A 31 10.52 13.14 -12.25
C VAL A 31 9.47 12.04 -12.37
N GLY A 32 8.97 11.86 -13.59
CA GLY A 32 8.19 10.69 -14.00
C GLY A 32 9.13 9.65 -14.63
N LEU A 33 8.89 8.38 -14.34
CA LEU A 33 9.74 7.27 -14.76
C LEU A 33 8.94 6.24 -15.54
N SER A 34 9.52 5.71 -16.62
CA SER A 34 8.96 4.60 -17.41
C SER A 34 8.53 3.37 -16.60
N ARG A 35 9.12 3.16 -15.42
CA ARG A 35 8.70 2.17 -14.43
C ARG A 35 9.21 2.56 -13.04
N SER A 36 8.49 2.17 -12.00
CA SER A 36 8.90 2.47 -10.62
C SER A 36 8.47 1.40 -9.63
N ALA A 37 9.35 1.12 -8.66
CA ALA A 37 9.03 0.33 -7.48
C ALA A 37 8.57 1.18 -6.30
N PHE A 38 8.63 2.53 -6.39
CA PHE A 38 8.12 3.42 -5.34
C PHE A 38 6.59 3.41 -5.33
N TYR A 39 6.01 3.17 -4.16
CA TYR A 39 4.59 3.21 -3.91
C TYR A 39 4.18 4.66 -3.58
N PRO A 40 3.25 5.27 -4.34
CA PRO A 40 2.72 6.59 -4.05
C PRO A 40 1.77 6.55 -2.85
N THR A 41 1.52 7.69 -2.22
CA THR A 41 0.49 7.77 -1.17
C THR A 41 -0.87 7.31 -1.73
N SER A 42 -1.42 6.21 -1.22
CA SER A 42 -2.63 5.58 -1.75
C SER A 42 -3.24 4.63 -0.72
N GLY A 43 -4.57 4.55 -0.68
CA GLY A 43 -5.30 3.68 0.26
C GLY A 43 -5.09 4.02 1.74
N GLY A 44 -4.66 5.25 2.03
CA GLY A 44 -4.26 5.69 3.37
C GLY A 44 -2.82 5.31 3.76
N GLN A 45 -2.17 4.40 3.02
CA GLN A 45 -0.77 4.06 3.26
C GLN A 45 0.13 5.21 2.77
N PRO A 46 1.08 5.70 3.60
CA PRO A 46 2.00 6.74 3.18
C PRO A 46 2.94 6.28 2.06
N HIS A 47 3.38 7.23 1.24
CA HIS A 47 4.36 6.98 0.19
C HIS A 47 5.68 6.39 0.73
N ASP A 48 6.41 5.74 -0.17
CA ASP A 48 7.79 5.38 0.10
C ASP A 48 8.73 6.56 -0.03
N THR A 49 9.82 6.46 0.73
CA THR A 49 11.03 7.25 0.56
C THR A 49 12.13 6.37 -0.04
N GLY A 50 13.24 6.99 -0.41
CA GLY A 50 14.38 6.26 -0.96
C GLY A 50 15.28 7.18 -1.77
N ARG A 51 15.94 6.63 -2.79
CA ARG A 51 16.86 7.38 -3.64
C ARG A 51 16.69 7.03 -5.12
N LEU A 52 16.87 8.04 -5.97
CA LEU A 52 17.09 7.90 -7.40
C LEU A 52 18.52 8.42 -7.69
N ASP A 53 19.41 7.52 -8.08
CA ASP A 53 20.85 7.80 -8.29
C ASP A 53 21.54 8.54 -7.13
N GLY A 54 21.16 8.20 -5.91
CA GLY A 54 21.68 8.83 -4.70
C GLY A 54 20.92 10.09 -4.28
N THR A 55 20.14 10.73 -5.16
CA THR A 55 19.26 11.85 -4.81
C THR A 55 18.05 11.36 -4.02
N ALA A 56 17.74 12.00 -2.90
CA ALA A 56 16.64 11.59 -2.06
C ALA A 56 15.27 11.83 -2.72
N VAL A 57 14.42 10.81 -2.69
CA VAL A 57 12.98 10.91 -3.00
C VAL A 57 12.26 11.25 -1.71
N VAL A 58 11.62 12.42 -1.68
CA VAL A 58 11.00 12.98 -0.47
C VAL A 58 9.48 12.90 -0.48
N ASP A 59 8.89 12.61 -1.64
CA ASP A 59 7.46 12.34 -1.79
C ASP A 59 7.23 11.56 -3.10
N VAL A 60 6.16 10.78 -3.13
CA VAL A 60 5.74 9.99 -4.29
C VAL A 60 4.23 10.12 -4.46
N GLN A 61 3.83 10.61 -5.63
CA GLN A 61 2.44 10.90 -5.94
C GLN A 61 1.99 10.21 -7.23
N VAL A 62 0.68 10.17 -7.44
CA VAL A 62 0.12 9.82 -8.75
C VAL A 62 -0.13 11.12 -9.52
N GLY A 63 0.56 11.29 -10.64
CA GLY A 63 0.37 12.43 -11.55
C GLY A 63 -1.02 12.45 -12.18
N ALA A 64 -1.40 13.57 -12.79
CA ALA A 64 -2.72 13.76 -13.39
C ALA A 64 -3.03 12.79 -14.54
N ASP A 65 -2.00 12.25 -15.19
CA ASP A 65 -2.07 11.23 -16.24
C ASP A 65 -2.00 9.78 -15.70
N GLY A 66 -1.94 9.62 -14.37
CA GLY A 66 -1.82 8.33 -13.70
C GLY A 66 -0.37 7.81 -13.56
N ALA A 67 0.63 8.57 -14.02
CA ALA A 67 2.05 8.26 -13.84
C ALA A 67 2.46 8.31 -12.36
N VAL A 68 3.56 7.65 -12.00
CA VAL A 68 4.15 7.77 -10.67
C VAL A 68 5.17 8.91 -10.69
N LEU A 69 4.86 9.98 -9.97
CA LEU A 69 5.70 11.16 -9.85
C LEU A 69 6.58 11.07 -8.61
N HIS A 70 7.88 11.29 -8.76
CA HIS A 70 8.86 11.23 -7.68
C HIS A 70 9.36 12.64 -7.39
N VAL A 71 9.02 13.21 -6.23
CA VAL A 71 9.50 14.51 -5.79
C VAL A 71 10.86 14.33 -5.13
N LEU A 72 11.83 15.14 -5.54
CA LEU A 72 13.22 15.01 -5.16
C LEU A 72 13.65 16.15 -4.24
N ALA A 73 14.61 15.87 -3.36
CA ALA A 73 15.26 16.90 -2.55
C ALA A 73 16.10 17.87 -3.40
N GLU A 74 16.70 17.36 -4.48
CA GLU A 74 17.58 18.07 -5.40
C GLU A 74 17.31 17.59 -6.83
N PRO A 75 17.57 18.39 -7.88
CA PRO A 75 17.39 17.92 -9.25
C PRO A 75 18.37 16.81 -9.60
N LEU A 76 17.93 15.82 -10.39
CA LEU A 76 18.86 14.88 -11.02
C LEU A 76 19.77 15.63 -12.01
N PRO A 77 21.03 15.20 -12.21
CA PRO A 77 21.90 15.79 -13.22
C PRO A 77 21.24 15.87 -14.60
N ASP A 78 21.48 16.98 -15.29
CA ASP A 78 20.98 17.22 -16.64
C ASP A 78 21.48 16.14 -17.61
N GLY A 79 20.64 15.80 -18.61
CA GLY A 79 20.96 14.78 -19.60
C GLY A 79 20.96 13.34 -19.07
N LYS A 80 20.61 13.10 -17.81
CA LYS A 80 20.48 11.75 -17.28
C LYS A 80 19.17 11.11 -17.74
N GLU A 81 19.28 10.20 -18.69
CA GLU A 81 18.14 9.49 -19.30
C GLU A 81 17.76 8.23 -18.51
N SER A 82 18.70 7.58 -17.84
CA SER A 82 18.47 6.37 -17.03
C SER A 82 18.92 6.56 -15.59
N VAL A 83 18.12 6.06 -14.66
CA VAL A 83 18.34 6.17 -13.21
C VAL A 83 18.27 4.81 -12.53
N SER A 84 19.04 4.61 -11.46
CA SER A 84 18.85 3.50 -10.51
C SER A 84 18.04 3.96 -9.30
N GLY A 85 16.96 3.26 -8.99
CA GLY A 85 16.15 3.50 -7.80
C GLY A 85 16.41 2.50 -6.69
N GLU A 86 16.39 2.99 -5.45
CA GLU A 86 16.48 2.21 -4.21
C GLU A 86 15.41 2.70 -3.24
N ILE A 87 14.56 1.78 -2.78
CA ILE A 87 13.50 2.05 -1.79
C ILE A 87 14.11 2.02 -0.39
N ASP A 88 13.67 2.92 0.49
CA ASP A 88 13.88 2.78 1.93
C ASP A 88 13.11 1.56 2.44
N TRP A 89 13.80 0.42 2.49
CA TRP A 89 13.18 -0.85 2.83
C TRP A 89 12.63 -0.88 4.26
N ALA A 90 13.27 -0.19 5.21
CA ALA A 90 12.80 -0.18 6.59
C ALA A 90 11.41 0.47 6.68
N ARG A 91 11.24 1.62 6.02
CA ARG A 91 9.94 2.30 5.93
C ARG A 91 8.92 1.45 5.16
N ARG A 92 9.29 0.96 3.97
CA ARG A 92 8.39 0.16 3.13
C ARG A 92 7.88 -1.07 3.87
N TYR A 93 8.78 -1.80 4.51
CA TYR A 93 8.42 -3.04 5.19
C TYR A 93 7.56 -2.79 6.42
N ASP A 94 7.83 -1.73 7.19
CA ASP A 94 6.94 -1.31 8.28
C ASP A 94 5.52 -1.04 7.75
N HIS A 95 5.37 -0.20 6.72
CA HIS A 95 4.05 0.06 6.13
C HIS A 95 3.34 -1.22 5.64
N MET A 96 4.08 -2.15 5.01
CA MET A 96 3.53 -3.45 4.59
C MET A 96 3.01 -4.26 5.79
N GLN A 97 3.74 -4.26 6.91
CA GLN A 97 3.34 -4.93 8.15
C GLN A 97 2.10 -4.26 8.77
N GLN A 98 2.10 -2.93 8.88
CA GLN A 98 0.98 -2.18 9.46
C GLN A 98 -0.31 -2.37 8.65
N HIS A 99 -0.22 -2.29 7.32
CA HIS A 99 -1.37 -2.45 6.44
C HIS A 99 -1.91 -3.89 6.48
N SER A 100 -1.03 -4.89 6.40
CA SER A 100 -1.44 -6.30 6.55
C SER A 100 -2.06 -6.58 7.93
N GLY A 101 -1.49 -5.98 8.98
CA GLY A 101 -2.00 -6.06 10.35
C GLY A 101 -3.40 -5.44 10.47
N GLN A 102 -3.66 -4.32 9.81
CA GLN A 102 -4.98 -3.70 9.77
C GLN A 102 -6.02 -4.60 9.09
N HIS A 103 -5.71 -5.21 7.95
CA HIS A 103 -6.61 -6.16 7.28
C HIS A 103 -6.95 -7.34 8.19
N LEU A 104 -5.91 -7.93 8.79
CA LEU A 104 -6.04 -9.03 9.73
C LEU A 104 -6.94 -8.64 10.91
N LEU A 105 -6.65 -7.54 11.59
CA LEU A 105 -7.44 -7.08 12.74
C LEU A 105 -8.90 -6.84 12.36
N SER A 106 -9.14 -6.15 11.25
CA SER A 106 -10.48 -5.85 10.77
C SER A 106 -11.29 -7.12 10.55
N GLN A 107 -10.69 -8.14 9.94
CA GLN A 107 -11.36 -9.40 9.71
C GLN A 107 -11.55 -10.23 10.99
N VAL A 108 -10.63 -10.16 11.96
CA VAL A 108 -10.82 -10.79 13.27
C VAL A 108 -11.97 -10.12 14.02
N PHE A 109 -12.03 -8.79 14.07
CA PHE A 109 -13.14 -8.05 14.68
C PHE A 109 -14.48 -8.44 14.06
N TYR A 110 -14.54 -8.48 12.73
CA TYR A 110 -15.74 -8.89 12.00
C TYR A 110 -16.16 -10.33 12.36
N ARG A 111 -15.25 -11.30 12.24
CA ARG A 111 -15.57 -12.72 12.48
C ARG A 111 -15.90 -13.04 13.94
N ARG A 112 -15.29 -12.35 14.91
CA ARG A 112 -15.48 -12.60 16.34
C ARG A 112 -16.69 -11.86 16.91
N LEU A 113 -16.88 -10.62 16.50
CA LEU A 113 -17.78 -9.68 17.15
C LEU A 113 -18.82 -9.05 16.19
N GLY A 114 -18.74 -9.32 14.89
CA GLY A 114 -19.63 -8.73 13.88
C GLY A 114 -19.40 -7.24 13.67
N LEU A 115 -18.24 -6.71 14.08
CA LEU A 115 -17.94 -5.27 14.00
C LEU A 115 -17.26 -4.95 12.68
N GLU A 116 -17.86 -4.05 11.92
CA GLU A 116 -17.31 -3.57 10.65
C GLU A 116 -16.29 -2.44 10.85
N THR A 117 -15.33 -2.33 9.94
CA THR A 117 -14.38 -1.21 9.94
C THR A 117 -15.00 0.01 9.28
N VAL A 118 -15.05 1.12 10.02
CA VAL A 118 -15.54 2.42 9.52
C VAL A 118 -14.42 3.18 8.86
N SER A 119 -13.28 3.27 9.55
CA SER A 119 -12.15 4.12 9.19
C SER A 119 -10.83 3.47 9.59
N VAL A 120 -9.77 3.83 8.89
CA VAL A 120 -8.40 3.45 9.21
C VAL A 120 -7.52 4.69 9.13
N HIS A 121 -6.57 4.80 10.03
CA HIS A 121 -5.56 5.85 9.99
C HIS A 121 -4.18 5.23 10.13
N PHE A 122 -3.31 5.54 9.17
CA PHE A 122 -1.90 5.19 9.22
C PHE A 122 -1.10 6.44 9.59
N GLY A 123 -0.67 6.52 10.84
CA GLY A 123 0.12 7.62 11.38
C GLY A 123 1.59 7.26 11.51
N ASP A 124 2.44 8.26 11.68
CA ASP A 124 3.90 8.04 11.79
C ASP A 124 4.32 7.26 13.05
N ALA A 125 3.52 7.33 14.12
CA ALA A 125 3.81 6.68 15.40
C ALA A 125 2.77 5.64 15.82
N LEU A 126 1.51 5.80 15.38
CA LEU A 126 0.41 4.92 15.75
C LEU A 126 -0.60 4.79 14.62
N ASN A 127 -1.18 3.61 14.51
CA ASN A 127 -2.24 3.31 13.55
C ASN A 127 -3.53 3.01 14.30
N THR A 128 -4.67 3.42 13.75
CA THR A 128 -5.98 3.15 14.35
C THR A 128 -6.91 2.48 13.36
N VAL A 129 -7.81 1.67 13.92
CA VAL A 129 -8.92 1.03 13.21
C VAL A 129 -10.19 1.39 13.97
N ASP A 130 -11.07 2.15 13.33
CA ASP A 130 -12.36 2.53 13.91
C ASP A 130 -13.42 1.49 13.53
N LEU A 131 -14.20 1.06 14.50
CA LEU A 131 -15.20 0.00 14.35
C LEU A 131 -16.62 0.53 14.57
N ASP A 132 -17.58 0.00 13.82
CA ASP A 132 -19.00 0.33 13.96
C ASP A 132 -19.62 -0.49 15.11
N GLY A 133 -19.52 0.01 16.33
CA GLY A 133 -20.09 -0.66 17.49
C GLY A 133 -19.86 0.02 18.85
N PRO A 134 -20.41 -0.57 19.92
CA PRO A 134 -20.25 -0.04 21.27
C PRO A 134 -18.81 -0.24 21.79
N PRO A 135 -18.41 0.50 22.84
CA PRO A 135 -17.15 0.29 23.53
C PRO A 135 -16.94 -1.18 23.92
N LEU A 136 -15.73 -1.68 23.69
CA LEU A 136 -15.36 -3.07 23.98
C LEU A 136 -14.73 -3.19 25.37
N SER A 137 -15.04 -4.28 26.06
CA SER A 137 -14.35 -4.62 27.30
C SER A 137 -12.91 -5.07 27.01
N ALA A 138 -12.02 -4.89 27.99
CA ALA A 138 -10.63 -5.35 27.89
C ALA A 138 -10.53 -6.85 27.55
N ALA A 139 -11.45 -7.69 28.04
CA ALA A 139 -11.49 -9.11 27.73
C ALA A 139 -11.80 -9.38 26.25
N LYS A 140 -12.71 -8.61 25.62
CA LYS A 140 -12.99 -8.74 24.18
C LYS A 140 -11.80 -8.29 23.33
N LEU A 141 -11.12 -7.21 23.73
CA LEU A 141 -9.93 -6.73 23.06
C LEU A 141 -8.79 -7.76 23.12
N ALA A 142 -8.55 -8.35 24.29
CA ALA A 142 -7.54 -9.40 24.47
C ALA A 142 -7.84 -10.67 23.67
N ASP A 143 -9.11 -11.07 23.54
CA ASP A 143 -9.52 -12.20 22.69
C ASP A 143 -9.22 -11.91 21.20
N VAL A 144 -9.56 -10.70 20.73
CA VAL A 144 -9.25 -10.27 19.36
C VAL A 144 -7.75 -10.25 19.11
N GLU A 145 -6.97 -9.65 20.01
CA GLU A 145 -5.50 -9.60 19.90
C GLU A 145 -4.89 -11.01 19.87
N THR A 146 -5.37 -11.91 20.74
CA THR A 146 -4.92 -13.31 20.76
C THR A 146 -5.24 -14.02 19.45
N ALA A 147 -6.46 -13.83 18.94
CA ALA A 147 -6.89 -14.41 17.67
C ALA A 147 -6.09 -13.86 16.47
N ALA A 148 -5.79 -12.57 16.45
CA ALA A 148 -4.95 -11.96 15.42
C ALA A 148 -3.52 -12.53 15.47
N ASN A 149 -2.89 -12.58 16.64
CA ASN A 149 -1.56 -13.16 16.79
C ASN A 149 -1.51 -14.63 16.36
N ARG A 150 -2.55 -15.41 16.66
CA ARG A 150 -2.65 -16.80 16.16
C ARG A 150 -2.63 -16.86 14.63
N MET A 151 -3.34 -15.97 13.95
CA MET A 151 -3.32 -15.91 12.48
C MET A 151 -1.93 -15.57 11.93
N VAL A 152 -1.16 -14.72 12.61
CA VAL A 152 0.25 -14.46 12.27
C VAL A 152 1.07 -15.75 12.38
N TRP A 153 0.92 -16.49 13.48
CA TRP A 153 1.62 -17.77 13.68
C TRP A 153 1.23 -18.86 12.68
N GLU A 154 0.00 -18.84 12.17
CA GLU A 154 -0.43 -19.75 11.11
C GLU A 154 0.28 -19.48 9.77
N ASN A 155 0.93 -18.32 9.62
CA ASN A 155 1.74 -17.92 8.46
C ASN A 155 1.03 -18.19 7.12
N ARG A 156 -0.25 -17.80 7.06
CA ARG A 156 -1.05 -18.01 5.87
C ARG A 156 -0.53 -17.15 4.72
N PRO A 157 -0.51 -17.65 3.47
CA PRO A 157 -0.09 -16.86 2.33
C PRO A 157 -0.95 -15.60 2.18
N ILE A 158 -0.29 -14.47 1.93
CA ILE A 158 -0.92 -13.25 1.46
C ILE A 158 -0.70 -13.17 -0.06
N ARG A 159 -1.78 -13.07 -0.83
CA ARG A 159 -1.74 -12.97 -2.30
C ARG A 159 -2.35 -11.65 -2.75
N ALA A 160 -1.73 -11.01 -3.72
CA ALA A 160 -2.28 -9.84 -4.39
C ALA A 160 -2.50 -10.15 -5.87
N TYR A 161 -3.69 -9.91 -6.38
CA TYR A 161 -4.04 -10.19 -7.78
C TYR A 161 -5.13 -9.25 -8.28
N TRP A 162 -5.21 -9.09 -9.59
CA TRP A 162 -6.26 -8.31 -10.23
C TRP A 162 -7.41 -9.21 -10.67
N VAL A 163 -8.64 -8.75 -10.46
CA VAL A 163 -9.85 -9.38 -10.99
C VAL A 163 -10.63 -8.39 -11.84
N ASP A 164 -11.31 -8.88 -12.86
CA ASP A 164 -12.31 -8.10 -13.60
C ASP A 164 -13.64 -8.01 -12.82
N GLU A 165 -14.59 -7.24 -13.35
CA GLU A 165 -15.88 -6.99 -12.70
C GLU A 165 -16.68 -8.28 -12.45
N GLU A 166 -16.68 -9.22 -13.40
CA GLU A 166 -17.42 -10.49 -13.28
C GLU A 166 -16.79 -11.41 -12.22
N ALA A 167 -15.47 -11.57 -12.25
CA ALA A 167 -14.75 -12.37 -11.28
C ALA A 167 -14.85 -11.77 -9.86
N ARG A 168 -14.90 -10.44 -9.76
CA ARG A 168 -15.05 -9.72 -8.48
C ARG A 168 -16.34 -10.09 -7.74
N GLU A 169 -17.45 -10.31 -8.44
CA GLU A 169 -18.72 -10.74 -7.83
C GLU A 169 -18.63 -12.09 -7.12
N ARG A 170 -17.63 -12.91 -7.49
CA ARG A 170 -17.38 -14.23 -6.89
C ARG A 170 -16.39 -14.18 -5.73
N VAL A 171 -15.75 -13.04 -5.49
CA VAL A 171 -14.83 -12.85 -4.36
C VAL A 171 -15.65 -12.50 -3.12
N PRO A 172 -15.48 -13.20 -1.98
CA PRO A 172 -16.21 -12.92 -0.75
C PRO A 172 -15.63 -11.69 -0.03
N LEU A 173 -15.73 -10.54 -0.68
CA LEU A 173 -15.25 -9.26 -0.16
C LEU A 173 -16.05 -8.87 1.08
N ARG A 174 -15.34 -8.44 2.13
CA ARG A 174 -15.98 -7.87 3.32
C ARG A 174 -16.74 -6.57 3.00
N ARG A 175 -16.18 -5.74 2.12
CA ARG A 175 -16.77 -4.47 1.69
C ARG A 175 -16.75 -4.35 0.18
N ALA A 176 -17.82 -3.79 -0.39
CA ALA A 176 -17.86 -3.47 -1.80
C ALA A 176 -16.77 -2.44 -2.16
N PRO A 177 -16.05 -2.62 -3.28
CA PRO A 177 -15.05 -1.67 -3.73
C PRO A 177 -15.68 -0.34 -4.13
N ALA A 178 -14.96 0.75 -3.87
CA ALA A 178 -15.40 2.10 -4.23
C ALA A 178 -15.02 2.49 -5.67
N VAL A 179 -14.21 1.68 -6.35
CA VAL A 179 -13.67 1.96 -7.69
C VAL A 179 -14.31 1.05 -8.74
N ALA A 180 -14.58 1.60 -9.92
CA ALA A 180 -15.09 0.86 -11.07
C ALA A 180 -13.96 0.18 -11.84
N GLY A 181 -14.23 -0.98 -12.45
CA GLY A 181 -13.29 -1.69 -13.31
C GLY A 181 -12.42 -2.71 -12.58
N ALA A 182 -11.27 -3.02 -13.18
CA ALA A 182 -10.35 -4.02 -12.64
C ALA A 182 -9.97 -3.67 -11.19
N THR A 183 -10.19 -4.61 -10.28
CA THR A 183 -10.01 -4.40 -8.85
C THR A 183 -8.85 -5.24 -8.36
N ARG A 184 -7.92 -4.63 -7.61
CA ARG A 184 -6.86 -5.37 -6.94
C ARG A 184 -7.39 -5.97 -5.65
N ILE A 185 -7.27 -7.29 -5.51
CA ILE A 185 -7.63 -8.05 -4.33
C ILE A 185 -6.36 -8.38 -3.56
N VAL A 186 -6.37 -8.08 -2.27
CA VAL A 186 -5.41 -8.61 -1.29
C VAL A 186 -6.13 -9.67 -0.47
N GLU A 187 -5.64 -10.89 -0.54
CA GLU A 187 -6.20 -12.06 0.12
C GLU A 187 -5.25 -12.57 1.20
N ILE A 188 -5.76 -12.75 2.42
CA ILE A 188 -5.14 -13.61 3.43
C ILE A 188 -5.81 -14.98 3.30
N ASP A 189 -5.05 -16.02 2.94
CA ASP A 189 -5.59 -17.32 2.47
C ASP A 189 -6.78 -17.83 3.31
N LYS A 190 -7.94 -17.91 2.64
CA LYS A 190 -9.23 -18.40 3.19
C LYS A 190 -9.72 -17.63 4.43
N PHE A 191 -9.17 -16.44 4.68
CA PHE A 191 -9.45 -15.66 5.87
C PHE A 191 -10.05 -14.30 5.52
N ASP A 192 -9.35 -13.49 4.73
CA ASP A 192 -9.78 -12.15 4.33
C ASP A 192 -9.63 -11.98 2.83
N TRP A 193 -10.59 -11.27 2.22
CA TRP A 193 -10.50 -10.79 0.84
C TRP A 193 -10.90 -9.32 0.85
N SER A 194 -9.96 -8.47 0.48
CA SER A 194 -10.14 -7.03 0.54
C SER A 194 -9.75 -6.39 -0.79
N ALA A 195 -10.60 -5.51 -1.30
CA ALA A 195 -10.25 -4.66 -2.42
C ALA A 195 -9.29 -3.57 -1.93
N CYS A 196 -8.00 -3.68 -2.27
CA CYS A 196 -6.94 -2.81 -1.78
C CYS A 196 -5.88 -2.57 -2.85
N GLY A 197 -5.56 -1.29 -3.07
CA GLY A 197 -4.65 -0.80 -4.11
C GLY A 197 -3.20 -0.72 -3.67
#